data_AF-A0A357LA80-F1
#
_entry.id   AF-A0A357LA80-F1
#
_cell.length_a   1.000
_cell.length_b   1.000
_cell.length_c   1.000
_cell.angle_alpha   90.00
_cell.angle_beta   90.00
_cell.angle_gamma   90.00
#
_symmetry.space_group_name_H-M   'P 1'
#
loop_
_entity.id
_entity.type
_entity.pdbx_description
1 polymer ?
#
loop_
_entity_poly.entity_id
_entity_poly.type
_entity_poly.pdbx_seq_one_letter_code
_entity_poly.pdbx_strand_id
1 'polypeptide(L)' 'MTEAYVYDAVRTPRGKGKSDGSLHEITPIQLVTQVLEAVRDRNNLDTAHVDDVAMGVV' A
#
# COMPACT_ATOMS: atom_id res chain seq x y z
N MET A 1 0.23 -27.55 10.44
CA MET A 1 0.22 -26.89 9.13
C MET A 1 -0.08 -25.44 9.42
N THR A 2 0.70 -24.50 8.89
CA THR A 2 0.44 -23.06 9.10
C THR A 2 -0.52 -22.60 8.02
N GLU A 3 -1.70 -22.15 8.44
CA GLU A 3 -2.70 -21.57 7.54
C GLU A 3 -2.33 -20.11 7.23
N ALA A 4 -2.68 -19.65 6.03
CA ALA A 4 -2.45 -18.28 5.60
C ALA A 4 -3.77 -17.50 5.59
N TYR A 5 -3.76 -16.31 6.19
CA TYR A 5 -4.93 -15.46 6.30
C TYR A 5 -4.64 -14.07 5.72
N VAL A 6 -5.64 -13.49 5.05
CA VAL A 6 -5.64 -12.08 4.65
C VAL A 6 -6.44 -11.31 5.69
N TYR A 7 -5.77 -10.49 6.49
CA TYR A 7 -6.40 -9.73 7.58
C TYR A 7 -7.03 -8.42 7.12
N ASP A 8 -6.39 -7.72 6.18
CA ASP A 8 -6.88 -6.46 5.62
C ASP A 8 -6.43 -6.29 4.18
N ALA A 9 -7.14 -5.43 3.44
CA ALA A 9 -6.81 -5.03 2.09
C ALA A 9 -7.12 -3.54 1.88
N VAL A 10 -6.16 -2.81 1.32
CA VAL A 10 -6.23 -1.38 1.02
C VAL A 10 -5.72 -1.13 -0.39
N ARG A 11 -6.08 0.03 -0.94
CA ARG A 11 -5.55 0.51 -2.22
C ARG A 11 -5.65 2.02 -2.29
N THR A 12 -4.81 2.63 -3.13
CA THR A 12 -5.04 4.00 -3.56
C THR A 12 -6.29 4.09 -4.47
N PRO A 13 -6.85 5.29 -4.66
CA PRO A 13 -7.63 5.58 -5.85
C PRO A 13 -6.79 5.34 -7.12
N ARG A 14 -7.46 5.15 -8.27
CA ARG A 14 -6.77 5.08 -9.57
C ARG A 14 -6.85 6.43 -10.26
N GLY A 15 -5.68 6.98 -10.60
CA GLY A 15 -5.55 8.18 -11.41
C GLY A 15 -5.48 7.83 -12.90
N LYS A 16 -5.80 8.82 -13.74
CA LYS A 16 -5.64 8.73 -15.20
C LYS A 16 -4.15 8.80 -15.55
N GLY A 17 -3.65 7.90 -16.40
CA GLY A 17 -2.25 7.88 -16.87
C GLY A 17 -1.96 8.92 -17.96
N LYS A 18 -2.24 10.20 -17.67
CA LYS A 18 -1.98 11.34 -18.56
C LYS A 18 -1.45 12.51 -17.73
N SER A 19 -0.89 13.52 -18.39
CA SER A 19 -0.39 14.73 -17.73
C SER A 19 -1.46 15.50 -16.94
N ASP A 20 -2.72 15.34 -17.31
CA ASP A 20 -3.89 15.91 -16.61
C ASP A 20 -4.49 14.96 -15.55
N GLY A 21 -3.81 13.87 -15.22
CA GLY A 21 -4.28 12.88 -14.26
C GLY A 21 -4.09 13.32 -12.81
N SER A 22 -5.06 13.02 -11.95
CA SER A 22 -5.06 13.41 -10.53
C SER A 22 -3.88 12.88 -9.71
N LEU A 23 -3.22 11.81 -10.17
CA LEU A 23 -2.05 11.22 -9.51
C LEU A 23 -0.76 11.42 -10.33
N HIS A 24 -0.78 12.24 -11.38
CA HIS A 24 0.36 12.38 -12.30
C HIS A 24 1.62 12.89 -11.60
N GLU A 25 1.47 13.78 -10.62
CA GLU A 25 2.59 14.36 -9.86
C GLU A 25 3.02 13.50 -8.66
N ILE A 26 2.30 12.42 -8.37
CA ILE A 26 2.58 11.55 -7.23
C ILE A 26 3.54 10.44 -7.68
N THR A 27 4.69 10.38 -7.03
CA THR A 27 5.67 9.34 -7.33
C THR A 27 5.15 7.95 -6.94
N PRO A 28 5.58 6.88 -7.63
CA PRO A 28 5.19 5.51 -7.26
C PRO A 28 5.50 5.16 -5.79
N ILE A 29 6.63 5.65 -5.24
CA ILE A 29 6.98 5.43 -3.84
C ILE A 29 5.97 6.06 -2.89
N GLN A 30 5.51 7.28 -3.18
CA GLN A 30 4.47 7.95 -2.37
C GLN A 30 3.13 7.22 -2.44
N LEU A 31 2.79 6.59 -3.58
CA LEU A 31 1.58 5.77 -3.69
C LEU A 31 1.68 4.55 -2.76
N VAL A 32 2.82 3.86 -2.73
CA VAL A 32 3.04 2.69 -1.87
C VAL A 32 3.07 3.08 -0.39
N THR A 33 3.75 4.18 -0.03
CA THR A 33 3.83 4.68 1.35
C THR A 33 2.43 4.88 1.94
N GLN A 34 1.53 5.54 1.21
CA GLN A 34 0.17 5.79 1.67
C GLN A 34 -0.62 4.49 1.94
N VAL A 35 -0.38 3.44 1.14
CA VAL A 35 -1.03 2.14 1.33
C VAL A 35 -0.51 1.46 2.60
N LEU A 36 0.81 1.46 2.83
CA LEU A 36 1.41 0.87 4.03
C LEU A 36 1.00 1.62 5.31
N GLU A 37 0.98 2.96 5.27
CA GLU A 37 0.47 3.79 6.37
C GLU A 37 -1.00 3.49 6.67
N ALA A 38 -1.84 3.33 5.65
CA ALA A 38 -3.24 3.01 5.83
C ALA A 38 -3.46 1.63 6.50
N VAL A 39 -2.67 0.60 6.15
CA VAL A 39 -2.72 -0.70 6.85
C VAL A 39 -2.31 -0.52 8.31
N ARG A 40 -1.20 0.18 8.56
CA ARG A 40 -0.70 0.41 9.92
C ARG A 40 -1.76 1.09 10.79
N ASP A 41 -2.29 2.20 10.31
CA ASP A 41 -3.16 3.08 11.08
C ASP A 41 -4.56 2.47 11.28
N ARG A 42 -5.12 1.77 10.26
CA ARG A 42 -6.43 1.11 10.39
C ARG A 42 -6.44 -0.04 11.38
N ASN A 43 -5.31 -0.72 11.53
CA ASN A 43 -5.19 -1.92 12.35
C ASN A 43 -4.42 -1.69 13.65
N ASN A 44 -3.95 -0.46 13.90
CA ASN A 44 -3.01 -0.14 14.98
C ASN A 44 -1.85 -1.16 15.04
N LEU A 45 -1.31 -1.46 13.85
CA LEU A 45 -0.32 -2.52 13.65
C LEU A 45 1.01 -2.10 14.28
N ASP A 46 1.52 -2.93 15.19
CA ASP A 46 2.91 -2.84 15.61
C ASP A 46 3.81 -3.37 14.49
N THR A 47 4.50 -2.45 13.82
CA THR A 47 5.35 -2.77 12.67
C THR A 47 6.59 -3.57 13.05
N ALA A 48 6.92 -3.73 14.34
CA ALA A 48 7.99 -4.62 14.78
C ALA A 48 7.69 -6.10 14.52
N HIS A 49 6.42 -6.47 14.32
CA HIS A 49 6.01 -7.84 13.96
C HIS A 49 6.02 -8.11 12.44
N VAL A 50 6.36 -7.12 11.61
CA VAL A 50 6.41 -7.29 10.16
C VAL A 50 7.78 -7.87 9.78
N ASP A 51 7.79 -9.13 9.35
CA ASP A 51 9.01 -9.81 8.94
C ASP A 51 9.50 -9.40 7.53
N ASP A 52 8.57 -9.17 6.59
CA ASP A 52 8.90 -8.86 5.21
C ASP A 52 7.80 -8.03 4.50
N VAL A 53 8.18 -7.32 3.44
CA VAL A 53 7.28 -6.55 2.57
C VAL A 53 7.62 -6.84 1.11
N ALA A 54 6.71 -7.52 0.41
CA ALA A 54 6.84 -7.82 -1.01
C ALA A 54 5.96 -6.88 -1.86
N MET A 55 6.57 -6.16 -2.81
CA MET A 55 5.89 -5.20 -3.69
C MET A 55 6.14 -5.52 -5.16
N GLY A 56 5.05 -5.63 -5.94
CA GLY A 56 5.13 -5.66 -7.40
C GLY A 56 5.11 -4.25 -7.97
N VAL A 57 6.17 -3.85 -8.69
CA VAL A 57 6.29 -2.56 -9.38
C VAL A 57 6.92 -2.82 -10.75
N VAL A 58 6.40 -2.19 -11.82
CA VAL A 58 6.88 -2.29 -13.21
C VAL A 58 7.15 -0.91 -13.76
#